data_AF-A0A1H6UPH0-F1
#
_entry.id   AF-A0A1H6UPH0-F1
#
_cell.length_a   1.000
_cell.length_b   1.000
_cell.length_c   1.000
_cell.angle_alpha   90.00
_cell.angle_beta   90.00
_cell.angle_gamma   90.00
#
_symmetry.space_group_name_H-M   'P 1'
#
loop_
_entity.id
_entity.type
_entity.pdbx_description
1 polymer ?
#
loop_
_entity_poly.entity_id
_entity_poly.type
_entity_poly.pdbx_seq_one_letter_code
_entity_poly.pdbx_strand_id
1 'polypeptide(L)'
;MVKGFNHLVAAVLDQSPAVHGGRRVVFLASDDDNAASQIGTLAENLGFAPIKLGGLSEGGLLVQAHGNSWGHLIFKDLVKFG
;
A
#
# COMPACT_ATOMS: atom_id res chain seq x y z
N MET A 1 -3.14 9.88 11.16
CA MET A 1 -3.72 8.53 10.92
C MET A 1 -3.23 8.04 9.57
N VAL A 2 -2.86 6.76 9.42
CA VAL A 2 -2.39 6.21 8.13
C VAL A 2 -3.25 5.03 7.72
N LYS A 3 -3.69 5.00 6.47
CA LYS A 3 -4.32 3.84 5.82
C LYS A 3 -3.30 3.15 4.93
N GLY A 4 -3.18 1.84 5.05
CA GLY A 4 -2.29 1.04 4.20
C GLY A 4 -2.48 -0.45 4.42
N PHE A 5 -1.78 -1.28 3.62
CA PHE A 5 -1.77 -2.75 3.67
C PHE A 5 -3.13 -3.45 3.46
N ASN A 6 -4.22 -2.69 3.29
CA ASN A 6 -5.56 -3.24 3.18
C ASN A 6 -5.97 -3.58 1.74
N HIS A 7 -5.12 -3.28 0.75
CA HIS A 7 -5.42 -3.50 -0.67
C HIS A 7 -4.99 -4.89 -1.17
N LEU A 8 -4.13 -5.61 -0.45
CA LEU A 8 -3.75 -6.98 -0.79
C LEU A 8 -4.70 -7.97 -0.14
N VAL A 9 -4.96 -9.09 -0.81
CA VAL A 9 -5.60 -10.24 -0.16
C VAL A 9 -4.61 -10.89 0.81
N ALA A 10 -5.11 -11.50 1.89
CA ALA A 10 -4.28 -12.06 2.95
C ALA A 10 -3.21 -13.04 2.43
N ALA A 11 -3.58 -13.92 1.50
CA ALA A 11 -2.64 -14.87 0.89
C ALA A 11 -1.51 -14.21 0.10
N VAL A 12 -1.73 -13.02 -0.47
CA VAL A 12 -0.68 -12.25 -1.16
C VAL A 12 0.16 -11.49 -0.14
N LEU A 13 -0.44 -10.94 0.91
CA LEU A 13 0.29 -10.25 1.98
C LEU A 13 1.25 -11.19 2.74
N ASP A 14 0.89 -12.46 2.90
CA ASP A 14 1.69 -13.50 3.58
C ASP A 14 2.92 -13.97 2.78
N GLN A 15 2.91 -13.76 1.46
CA GLN A 15 4.04 -14.12 0.60
C GLN A 15 5.21 -13.15 0.79
N SER A 16 6.43 -13.65 0.51
CA SER A 16 7.64 -12.83 0.46
C SER A 16 7.42 -11.55 -0.38
N PRO A 17 7.76 -10.36 0.16
CA PRO A 17 7.70 -9.11 -0.59
C PRO A 17 8.73 -9.03 -1.74
N ALA A 18 9.77 -9.87 -1.72
CA ALA A 18 10.74 -9.95 -2.81
C ALA A 18 10.16 -10.79 -3.96
N VAL A 19 9.90 -10.14 -5.11
CA VAL A 19 9.23 -10.75 -6.27
C VAL A 19 10.07 -10.53 -7.52
N HIS A 20 10.63 -11.60 -8.08
CA HIS A 20 11.40 -11.58 -9.34
C HIS A 20 12.48 -10.47 -9.43
N GLY A 21 13.18 -10.20 -8.33
CA GLY A 21 14.20 -9.14 -8.26
C GLY A 21 13.66 -7.73 -8.00
N GLY A 22 12.34 -7.56 -7.89
CA GLY A 22 11.68 -6.35 -7.42
C GLY A 22 11.11 -6.51 -6.01
N ARG A 23 10.39 -5.47 -5.55
CA ARG A 23 9.69 -5.45 -4.26
C ARG A 23 8.19 -5.22 -4.45
N ARG A 24 7.37 -6.01 -3.78
CA ARG A 24 5.91 -5.86 -3.74
C ARG A 24 5.54 -4.49 -3.17
N VAL A 25 4.56 -3.86 -3.80
CA VAL A 25 4.11 -2.52 -3.42
C VAL A 25 3.08 -2.57 -2.32
N VAL A 26 3.19 -1.63 -1.38
CA VAL A 26 2.09 -1.26 -0.47
C VAL A 26 1.73 0.20 -0.64
N PHE A 27 0.43 0.48 -0.71
CA PHE A 27 -0.06 1.84 -0.82
C PHE A 27 -0.33 2.43 0.56
N LEU A 28 0.04 3.69 0.75
CA LEU A 28 -0.16 4.44 1.99
C LEU A 28 -0.91 5.74 1.68
N ALA A 29 -1.94 6.05 2.46
CA ALA A 29 -2.65 7.33 2.42
C ALA A 29 -2.74 7.94 3.83
N SER A 30 -2.50 9.24 3.95
CA SER A 30 -2.46 9.98 5.23
C SER A 30 -2.56 11.48 4.96
N ASP A 31 -3.26 12.21 5.82
CA ASP A 31 -3.23 13.68 5.83
C ASP A 31 -2.04 14.23 6.66
N ASP A 32 -1.27 13.34 7.30
CA ASP A 32 -0.06 13.64 8.05
C ASP A 32 1.15 13.00 7.36
N ASP A 33 2.01 13.84 6.78
CA ASP A 33 3.20 13.42 6.05
C ASP A 33 4.24 12.74 6.93
N ASN A 34 4.37 13.15 8.20
CA ASN A 34 5.31 12.54 9.13
C ASN A 34 4.86 11.12 9.46
N ALA A 35 3.56 10.93 9.74
CA ALA A 35 3.00 9.61 9.96
C ALA A 35 3.14 8.71 8.71
N ALA A 36 2.87 9.25 7.52
CA ALA A 36 3.09 8.52 6.26
C ALA A 36 4.55 8.12 6.05
N SER A 37 5.49 8.99 6.45
CA SER A 37 6.92 8.71 6.37
C SER A 37 7.33 7.59 7.31
N GLN A 38 6.91 7.65 8.58
CA GLN A 38 7.21 6.61 9.58
C GLN A 38 6.68 5.23 9.15
N ILE A 39 5.44 5.17 8.66
CA ILE A 39 4.87 3.91 8.16
C ILE A 39 5.52 3.48 6.84
N GLY A 40 5.95 4.43 6.00
CA GLY A 40 6.77 4.14 4.82
C GLY A 40 8.07 3.42 5.17
N THR A 41 8.82 3.95 6.14
CA THR A 41 10.04 3.30 6.64
C THR A 41 9.76 1.92 7.23
N LEU A 42 8.66 1.75 7.97
CA LEU A 42 8.24 0.43 8.45
C LEU A 42 7.99 -0.54 7.28
N ALA A 43 7.29 -0.11 6.24
CA ALA A 43 7.03 -0.93 5.05
C ALA A 43 8.32 -1.34 4.34
N GLU A 44 9.29 -0.42 4.24
CA GLU A 44 10.62 -0.70 3.66
C GLU A 44 11.39 -1.72 4.50
N ASN A 45 11.38 -1.59 5.82
CA ASN A 45 12.02 -2.54 6.74
C ASN A 45 11.40 -3.94 6.66
N LEU A 46 10.10 -4.02 6.35
CA LEU A 46 9.39 -5.27 6.08
C LEU A 46 9.65 -5.81 4.66
N GLY A 47 10.42 -5.12 3.83
CA GLY A 47 10.80 -5.55 2.49
C GLY A 47 9.87 -5.10 1.36
N PHE A 48 8.83 -4.32 1.66
CA PHE A 48 7.92 -3.78 0.65
C PHE A 48 8.48 -2.50 0.01
N ALA A 49 7.85 -2.07 -1.08
CA ALA A 49 8.05 -0.77 -1.71
C ALA A 49 6.82 0.13 -1.45
N PRO A 50 6.88 1.07 -0.49
CA PRO A 50 5.74 1.94 -0.24
C PRO A 50 5.51 2.93 -1.39
N ILE A 51 4.25 3.18 -1.70
CA ILE A 51 3.81 4.28 -2.57
C ILE A 51 2.81 5.14 -1.78
N LYS A 52 3.18 6.40 -1.54
CA LYS A 52 2.28 7.38 -0.91
C LYS A 52 1.27 7.89 -1.96
N LEU A 53 -0.01 7.79 -1.63
CA LEU A 53 -1.13 8.22 -2.48
C LEU A 53 -1.66 9.61 -2.11
N GLY A 54 -1.00 10.31 -1.17
CA GLY A 54 -1.47 11.57 -0.62
C GLY A 54 -2.50 11.39 0.50
N GLY A 55 -3.43 12.35 0.61
CA GLY A 55 -4.41 12.45 1.68
C GLY A 55 -5.42 11.29 1.73
N LEU A 56 -6.11 11.15 2.86
CA LEU A 56 -7.11 10.09 3.07
C LEU A 56 -8.36 10.28 2.20
N SER A 57 -8.76 11.52 1.95
CA SER A 57 -9.95 11.86 1.16
C SER A 57 -9.85 11.47 -0.31
N GLU A 58 -8.63 11.50 -0.88
CA GLU A 58 -8.39 11.17 -2.29
C GLU A 58 -7.66 9.84 -2.43
N GLY A 59 -6.48 9.71 -1.81
CA GLY A 59 -5.65 8.51 -1.88
C GLY A 59 -6.26 7.31 -1.17
N GLY A 60 -6.96 7.53 -0.06
CA GLY A 60 -7.62 6.46 0.69
C GLY A 60 -8.73 5.76 -0.10
N LEU A 61 -9.44 6.49 -0.98
CA LEU A 61 -10.50 5.95 -1.83
C LEU A 61 -9.95 4.98 -2.89
N LEU A 62 -8.73 5.20 -3.38
CA LEU A 62 -8.10 4.33 -4.39
C LEU A 62 -7.86 2.91 -3.89
N VAL A 63 -7.75 2.74 -2.57
CA VAL A 63 -7.47 1.47 -1.90
C VAL A 63 -8.59 1.04 -0.95
N GLN A 64 -9.82 1.53 -1.14
CA GLN A 64 -10.96 1.15 -0.30
C GLN A 64 -11.94 0.26 -1.07
N ALA A 65 -12.52 -0.71 -0.37
CA ALA A 65 -13.73 -1.40 -0.80
C ALA A 65 -14.91 -0.87 0.04
N HIS A 66 -15.99 -0.44 -0.62
CA HIS A 66 -17.22 0.01 0.04
C HIS A 66 -18.43 -0.55 -0.71
N GLY A 67 -19.04 -1.61 -0.14
CA GLY A 67 -20.09 -2.37 -0.80
C GLY A 67 -19.61 -2.93 -2.14
N ASN A 68 -20.31 -2.58 -3.22
CA ASN A 68 -19.98 -3.00 -4.58
C ASN A 68 -19.03 -2.02 -5.32
N SER A 69 -18.56 -0.96 -4.66
CA SER A 69 -17.61 0.01 -5.23
C SER A 69 -16.20 -0.19 -4.67
N TRP A 70 -15.23 -0.34 -5.56
CA TRP A 70 -13.88 -0.76 -5.25
C TRP A 70 -12.93 0.26 -5.85
N GLY A 71 -12.01 0.78 -5.03
CA GLY A 71 -10.95 1.65 -5.49
C GLY A 71 -10.08 0.97 -6.54
N HIS A 72 -9.56 1.74 -7.50
CA HIS A 72 -8.84 1.20 -8.65
C HIS A 72 -7.58 0.38 -8.31
N LEU A 73 -7.05 0.54 -7.09
CA LEU A 73 -5.85 -0.15 -6.60
C LEU A 73 -6.16 -1.31 -5.64
N ILE A 74 -7.44 -1.59 -5.35
CA ILE A 74 -7.82 -2.80 -4.61
C ILE A 74 -7.42 -4.06 -5.39
N PHE A 75 -6.77 -5.00 -4.69
CA PHE A 75 -6.27 -6.28 -5.17
C PHE A 75 -5.29 -6.20 -6.36
N LYS A 76 -4.72 -5.03 -6.60
CA LYS A 76 -3.60 -4.88 -7.54
C LYS A 76 -2.31 -5.25 -6.82
N ASP A 77 -1.79 -6.44 -7.11
CA ASP A 77 -0.45 -6.85 -6.70
C ASP A 77 0.57 -6.25 -7.69
N LEU A 78 1.21 -5.15 -7.29
CA LEU A 78 2.22 -4.48 -8.09
C LEU A 78 3.62 -4.76 -7.54
N VAL A 79 4.60 -4.77 -8.43
CA VAL A 79 6.02 -4.95 -8.11
C VAL A 79 6.78 -3.74 -8.62
N LYS A 80 7.59 -3.12 -7.74
CA LYS A 80 8.52 -2.07 -8.10
C LYS A 80 9.88 -2.69 -8.39
N PHE A 81 10.36 -2.46 -9.62
CA PHE A 81 11.73 -2.75 -10.03
C PHE A 81 12.59 -1.49 -9.88
N GLY A 82 13.91 -1.69 -9.71
CA GLY A 82 14.88 -0.61 -9.60
C GLY A 82 15.03 0.21 -10.87
#